data_AF-A0A933IQC2-F1
#
_entry.id   AF-A0A933IQC2-F1
#
_cell.length_a   1.000
_cell.length_b   1.000
_cell.length_c   1.000
_cell.angle_alpha   90.00
_cell.angle_beta   90.00
_cell.angle_gamma   90.00
#
_symmetry.space_group_name_H-M   'P 1'
#
loop_
_entity.id
_entity.type
_entity.pdbx_description
1 polymer ?
#
loop_
_entity_poly.entity_id
_entity_poly.type
_entity_poly.pdbx_seq_one_letter_code
_entity_poly.pdbx_strand_id
1 'polypeptide(L)'
;MNILFRRKSIEQNSLNNTISQTNTYNGEPIYYYYGIMTETIIEGQNLTLAGSGSTNLGRIVLVNCSNFTIRNNSIVGGIGQNGETGYESSGGQGGMDCGIYLYSSTNTTISGNIISQNLGGVGGRGNWLGSGGAGGVGCGIYLAGSTNNNILENTVSDNQGGQRGIPGGIGGHGNYGQGYGVYSISNSFPIIHYNSLLDNKNGDGTKGYGVCHDESSGTISATSNWWGYSSGPYHPTTNPSGQGDIVSNWVKYQPWTVAKITVTPTFGLINTTVTVEGQYFATNTGVSISFSTHPTITTTQSSPNGTFSTTFIVPAQTSGTKIITATDTEGNLATTTFILLTPTFLKIIPAYNLIAKGQEFDVNVRIEDVQKLYISELFLSFNPACLEVLEVGSGSVLSGGLMAKSYDNANG
;
A
#
# COMPACT_ATOMS: atom_id res chain seq x y z
N MET A 1 -9.20 5.31 -63.11
CA MET A 1 -10.19 5.02 -62.06
C MET A 1 -9.69 5.71 -60.79
N ASN A 2 -10.21 6.89 -60.47
CA ASN A 2 -9.78 7.63 -59.29
C ASN A 2 -10.65 7.23 -58.11
N ILE A 3 -10.07 6.49 -57.18
CA ILE A 3 -10.73 6.14 -55.91
C ILE A 3 -10.27 7.18 -54.89
N LEU A 4 -11.18 8.11 -54.59
CA LEU A 4 -11.02 9.14 -53.58
C LEU A 4 -11.38 8.53 -52.21
N PHE A 5 -10.43 8.47 -51.28
CA PHE A 5 -10.73 8.12 -49.89
C PHE A 5 -11.00 9.39 -49.08
N ARG A 6 -12.18 9.47 -48.47
CA ARG A 6 -12.51 10.47 -47.44
C ARG A 6 -12.44 9.77 -46.08
N ARG A 7 -11.66 10.31 -45.15
CA ARG A 7 -11.74 9.95 -43.72
C ARG A 7 -13.18 10.24 -43.27
N LYS A 8 -13.92 9.20 -42.87
CA LYS A 8 -15.24 9.38 -42.24
C LYS A 8 -15.03 10.29 -41.03
N SER A 9 -15.70 11.44 -41.03
CA SER A 9 -15.89 12.21 -39.80
C SER A 9 -16.49 11.28 -38.76
N ILE A 10 -15.96 11.29 -37.54
CA ILE A 10 -16.55 10.62 -36.39
C ILE A 10 -18.03 11.06 -36.36
N GLU A 11 -18.93 10.12 -36.58
CA GLU A 11 -20.36 10.41 -36.58
C GLU A 11 -20.72 10.94 -35.19
N GLN A 12 -21.43 12.06 -35.15
CA GLN A 12 -21.93 12.69 -33.92
C GLN A 12 -22.80 11.74 -33.07
N ASN A 13 -23.19 10.59 -33.65
CA ASN A 13 -23.95 9.51 -33.05
C ASN A 13 -23.08 8.41 -32.40
N SER A 14 -21.74 8.50 -32.45
CA SER A 14 -20.80 7.60 -31.74
C SER A 14 -20.91 7.69 -30.21
N LEU A 15 -21.64 8.68 -29.69
CA LEU A 15 -21.95 8.83 -28.27
C LEU A 15 -23.14 7.97 -27.83
N ASN A 16 -23.90 7.39 -28.77
CA ASN A 16 -25.00 6.47 -28.50
C ASN A 16 -24.53 5.01 -28.65
N ASN A 17 -23.43 4.66 -28.00
CA ASN A 17 -23.05 3.25 -27.89
C ASN A 17 -23.92 2.63 -26.79
N THR A 18 -24.65 1.55 -27.08
CA THR A 18 -25.43 0.84 -26.07
C THR A 18 -24.45 0.24 -25.06
N ILE A 19 -24.41 0.86 -23.89
CA ILE A 19 -23.47 0.55 -22.81
C ILE A 19 -23.76 -0.87 -22.33
N SER A 20 -22.84 -1.79 -22.58
CA SER A 20 -22.95 -3.17 -22.15
C SER A 20 -21.63 -3.61 -21.53
N GLN A 21 -21.72 -4.47 -20.51
CA GLN A 21 -20.58 -5.21 -19.97
C GLN A 21 -19.93 -6.13 -21.03
N THR A 22 -20.50 -6.21 -22.24
CA THR A 22 -20.00 -6.95 -23.39
C THR A 22 -19.16 -6.11 -24.37
N ASN A 23 -18.92 -4.82 -24.08
CA ASN A 23 -18.02 -4.03 -24.92
C ASN A 23 -16.60 -4.60 -24.77
N THR A 24 -16.00 -5.00 -25.89
CA THR A 24 -14.66 -5.58 -25.90
C THR A 24 -13.74 -4.90 -26.91
N TYR A 25 -12.45 -4.80 -26.57
CA TYR A 25 -11.39 -4.47 -27.52
C TYR A 25 -10.49 -5.70 -27.65
N ASN A 26 -10.35 -6.24 -28.87
CA ASN A 26 -9.64 -7.50 -29.12
C ASN A 26 -10.08 -8.67 -28.22
N GLY A 27 -11.36 -8.70 -27.81
CA GLY A 27 -11.93 -9.75 -26.96
C GLY A 27 -11.85 -9.49 -25.45
N GLU A 28 -11.17 -8.42 -25.03
CA GLU A 28 -11.02 -8.04 -23.61
C GLU A 28 -12.04 -6.97 -23.20
N PRO A 29 -12.62 -7.03 -22.00
CA PRO A 29 -13.71 -6.15 -21.58
C PRO A 29 -13.26 -4.69 -21.37
N ILE A 30 -14.10 -3.77 -21.84
CA ILE A 30 -14.03 -2.33 -21.57
C ILE A 30 -15.40 -1.82 -21.13
N TYR A 31 -15.40 -0.83 -20.24
CA TYR A 31 -16.60 -0.23 -19.68
C TYR A 31 -16.70 1.22 -20.14
N TYR A 32 -17.72 1.53 -20.91
CA TYR A 32 -17.96 2.89 -21.39
C TYR A 32 -19.38 3.28 -21.04
N TYR A 33 -19.55 4.28 -20.21
CA TYR A 33 -20.85 4.80 -19.76
C TYR A 33 -21.03 6.25 -20.19
N TYR A 34 -22.22 6.56 -20.67
CA TYR A 34 -22.65 7.90 -21.06
C TYR A 34 -24.02 8.23 -20.45
N GLY A 35 -24.13 9.33 -19.72
CA GLY A 35 -25.42 9.86 -19.24
C GLY A 35 -26.12 9.03 -18.16
N ILE A 36 -25.43 8.09 -17.51
CA ILE A 36 -26.03 7.25 -16.47
C ILE A 36 -26.02 7.97 -15.13
N MET A 37 -27.19 8.09 -14.51
CA MET A 37 -27.37 8.82 -13.24
C MET A 37 -27.82 7.93 -12.08
N THR A 38 -28.09 6.66 -12.34
CA THR A 38 -28.49 5.68 -11.34
C THR A 38 -27.28 5.05 -10.68
N GLU A 39 -27.45 4.63 -9.43
CA GLU A 39 -26.40 3.91 -8.71
C GLU A 39 -25.90 2.71 -9.51
N THR A 40 -24.59 2.70 -9.78
CA THR A 40 -23.94 1.68 -10.60
C THR A 40 -22.63 1.24 -9.95
N ILE A 41 -22.41 -0.06 -9.85
CA ILE A 41 -21.22 -0.64 -9.22
C ILE A 41 -20.42 -1.44 -10.25
N ILE A 42 -19.12 -1.15 -10.33
CA ILE A 42 -18.13 -1.92 -11.09
C ILE A 42 -17.15 -2.50 -10.07
N GLU A 43 -17.24 -3.80 -9.82
CA GLU A 43 -16.46 -4.46 -8.77
C GLU A 43 -15.81 -5.77 -9.22
N GLY A 44 -14.58 -6.00 -8.75
CA GLY A 44 -13.92 -7.31 -8.86
C GLY A 44 -13.53 -7.69 -10.29
N GLN A 45 -13.48 -6.73 -11.20
CA GLN A 45 -13.16 -6.97 -12.60
C GLN A 45 -11.65 -7.08 -12.81
N ASN A 46 -11.25 -7.89 -13.79
CA ASN A 46 -9.88 -7.94 -14.28
C ASN A 46 -9.85 -7.45 -15.73
N LEU A 47 -9.37 -6.21 -15.92
CA LEU A 47 -9.37 -5.48 -17.19
C LEU A 47 -7.93 -5.35 -17.68
N THR A 48 -7.47 -6.35 -18.42
CA THR A 48 -6.11 -6.35 -19.00
C THR A 48 -6.18 -6.23 -20.51
N LEU A 49 -5.41 -5.31 -21.09
CA LEU A 49 -5.32 -5.04 -22.54
C LEU A 49 -3.85 -4.95 -22.90
N ALA A 50 -3.47 -5.67 -23.96
CA ALA A 50 -2.16 -5.61 -24.56
C ALA A 50 -2.25 -5.00 -25.97
N GLY A 51 -1.19 -4.29 -26.38
CA GLY A 51 -1.03 -3.79 -27.76
C GLY A 51 -1.33 -2.31 -27.97
N SER A 52 -0.77 -1.75 -29.06
CA SER A 52 -0.89 -0.34 -29.44
C SER A 52 -2.29 0.03 -29.96
N GLY A 53 -2.83 1.16 -29.51
CA GLY A 53 -4.13 1.67 -29.94
C GLY A 53 -5.32 1.00 -29.27
N SER A 54 -5.13 0.49 -28.05
CA SER A 54 -6.13 -0.27 -27.30
C SER A 54 -7.28 0.58 -26.81
N THR A 55 -7.02 1.84 -26.46
CA THR A 55 -8.05 2.83 -26.13
C THR A 55 -7.56 4.23 -26.54
N ASN A 56 -8.47 5.21 -26.56
CA ASN A 56 -8.14 6.63 -26.70
C ASN A 56 -8.49 7.45 -25.44
N LEU A 57 -9.02 6.81 -24.40
CA LEU A 57 -9.54 7.45 -23.20
C LEU A 57 -9.29 6.60 -21.97
N GLY A 58 -9.69 5.31 -21.99
CA GLY A 58 -9.35 4.35 -20.96
C GLY A 58 -10.21 3.10 -20.94
N ARG A 59 -10.08 2.30 -19.87
CA ARG A 59 -10.85 1.04 -19.71
C ARG A 59 -12.18 1.21 -19.02
N ILE A 60 -12.25 2.07 -18.02
CA ILE A 60 -13.51 2.47 -17.40
C ILE A 60 -13.70 3.95 -17.71
N VAL A 61 -14.62 4.24 -18.61
CA VAL A 61 -14.88 5.57 -19.13
C VAL A 61 -16.28 6.00 -18.70
N LEU A 62 -16.37 7.10 -17.94
CA LEU A 62 -17.61 7.71 -17.50
C LEU A 62 -17.72 9.11 -18.11
N VAL A 63 -18.78 9.35 -18.89
CA VAL A 63 -19.03 10.64 -19.54
C VAL A 63 -20.43 11.12 -19.16
N ASN A 64 -20.53 12.29 -18.53
CA ASN A 64 -21.80 12.83 -18.03
C ASN A 64 -22.56 11.85 -17.11
N CYS A 65 -21.84 11.09 -16.28
CA CYS A 65 -22.42 10.10 -15.37
C CYS A 65 -22.47 10.60 -13.93
N SER A 66 -23.31 9.99 -13.09
CA SER A 66 -23.28 10.18 -11.64
C SER A 66 -23.61 8.92 -10.86
N ASN A 67 -23.17 8.88 -9.59
CA ASN A 67 -23.47 7.82 -8.62
C ASN A 67 -22.83 6.47 -8.98
N PHE A 68 -21.51 6.47 -9.22
CA PHE A 68 -20.76 5.26 -9.52
C PHE A 68 -19.87 4.82 -8.35
N THR A 69 -19.76 3.51 -8.14
CA THR A 69 -18.73 2.90 -7.28
C THR A 69 -17.86 1.98 -8.12
N ILE A 70 -16.58 2.29 -8.25
CA ILE A 70 -15.59 1.48 -8.96
C ILE A 70 -14.65 0.92 -7.91
N ARG A 71 -14.73 -0.37 -7.59
CA ARG A 71 -13.93 -0.94 -6.50
C ARG A 71 -13.31 -2.30 -6.74
N ASN A 72 -12.15 -2.55 -6.13
CA ASN A 72 -11.48 -3.86 -6.15
C ASN A 72 -11.24 -4.43 -7.56
N ASN A 73 -11.03 -3.55 -8.56
CA ASN A 73 -10.74 -3.96 -9.92
C ASN A 73 -9.22 -3.97 -10.17
N SER A 74 -8.77 -4.87 -11.04
CA SER A 74 -7.43 -4.87 -11.63
C SER A 74 -7.52 -4.26 -13.03
N ILE A 75 -6.84 -3.14 -13.27
CA ILE A 75 -6.94 -2.32 -14.49
C ILE A 75 -5.51 -2.10 -15.01
N VAL A 76 -5.04 -3.02 -15.84
CA VAL A 76 -3.60 -3.16 -16.12
C VAL A 76 -3.30 -3.19 -17.61
N GLY A 77 -2.37 -2.35 -18.06
CA GLY A 77 -1.87 -2.32 -19.44
C GLY A 77 -2.59 -1.26 -20.29
N GLY A 78 -2.53 -1.38 -21.61
CA GLY A 78 -3.14 -0.45 -22.55
C GLY A 78 -2.14 0.56 -23.11
N ILE A 79 -2.30 0.90 -24.38
CA ILE A 79 -1.41 1.79 -25.10
C ILE A 79 -2.24 2.71 -26.00
N GLY A 80 -2.06 4.01 -25.84
CA GLY A 80 -2.70 5.02 -26.66
C GLY A 80 -2.32 4.86 -28.14
N GLN A 81 -3.15 5.40 -29.04
CA GLN A 81 -2.87 5.33 -30.47
C GLN A 81 -1.57 6.02 -30.83
N ASN A 82 -0.76 5.44 -31.71
CA ASN A 82 0.43 6.13 -32.19
C ASN A 82 0.03 7.32 -33.07
N GLY A 83 0.82 8.38 -33.00
CA GLY A 83 0.68 9.52 -33.88
C GLY A 83 0.94 9.15 -35.34
N GLU A 84 0.15 9.72 -36.24
CA GLU A 84 0.29 9.52 -37.68
C GLU A 84 1.65 10.05 -38.17
N THR A 85 2.25 9.40 -39.18
CA THR A 85 3.47 9.93 -39.82
C THR A 85 3.11 11.18 -40.63
N GLY A 86 3.84 12.26 -40.41
CA GLY A 86 3.68 13.50 -41.16
C GLY A 86 4.11 13.28 -42.61
N TYR A 87 3.17 13.40 -43.56
CA TYR A 87 3.47 13.29 -44.99
C TYR A 87 4.00 14.62 -45.55
N GLU A 88 3.38 15.75 -45.16
CA GLU A 88 3.79 17.12 -45.53
C GLU A 88 4.01 18.04 -44.31
N SER A 89 3.99 17.49 -43.10
CA SER A 89 4.03 18.25 -41.84
C SER A 89 4.80 17.52 -40.73
N SER A 90 4.77 18.08 -39.52
CA SER A 90 5.21 17.39 -38.30
C SER A 90 4.40 16.11 -38.05
N GLY A 91 5.01 15.16 -37.34
CA GLY A 91 4.33 13.93 -36.93
C GLY A 91 3.15 14.21 -35.99
N GLY A 92 2.12 13.37 -36.06
CA GLY A 92 0.95 13.47 -35.19
C GLY A 92 1.27 13.20 -33.73
N GLN A 93 0.47 13.73 -32.82
CA GLN A 93 0.60 13.44 -31.39
C GLN A 93 0.17 12.00 -31.09
N GLY A 94 0.86 11.34 -30.17
CA GLY A 94 0.40 10.08 -29.59
C GLY A 94 -0.88 10.27 -28.78
N GLY A 95 -1.80 9.33 -28.88
CA GLY A 95 -3.06 9.28 -28.15
C GLY A 95 -2.85 8.98 -26.67
N MET A 96 -3.86 9.33 -25.87
CA MET A 96 -3.89 9.04 -24.44
C MET A 96 -4.42 7.63 -24.16
N ASP A 97 -3.95 7.02 -23.07
CA ASP A 97 -4.56 5.84 -22.47
C ASP A 97 -4.65 6.04 -20.95
N CYS A 98 -5.81 5.74 -20.38
CA CYS A 98 -6.02 5.78 -18.95
C CYS A 98 -6.58 4.46 -18.41
N GLY A 99 -6.34 4.17 -17.14
CA GLY A 99 -7.09 3.10 -16.47
C GLY A 99 -8.57 3.48 -16.34
N ILE A 100 -8.82 4.60 -15.66
CA ILE A 100 -10.15 5.15 -15.41
C ILE A 100 -10.21 6.59 -15.94
N TYR A 101 -11.27 6.93 -16.66
CA TYR A 101 -11.49 8.25 -17.26
C TYR A 101 -12.87 8.79 -16.90
N LEU A 102 -12.90 9.93 -16.22
CA LEU A 102 -14.12 10.67 -15.87
C LEU A 102 -14.16 12.00 -16.61
N TYR A 103 -15.26 12.24 -17.32
CA TYR A 103 -15.55 13.52 -17.95
C TYR A 103 -16.94 14.00 -17.55
N SER A 104 -17.02 15.23 -17.03
CA SER A 104 -18.26 15.84 -16.55
C SER A 104 -19.08 14.90 -15.66
N SER A 105 -18.41 14.08 -14.85
CA SER A 105 -19.03 13.03 -14.04
C SER A 105 -18.89 13.32 -12.55
N THR A 106 -19.91 12.98 -11.78
CA THR A 106 -19.99 13.39 -10.37
C THR A 106 -20.33 12.24 -9.43
N ASN A 107 -20.09 12.43 -8.12
CA ASN A 107 -20.47 11.46 -7.09
C ASN A 107 -19.94 10.04 -7.39
N THR A 108 -18.68 9.93 -7.81
CA THR A 108 -18.02 8.64 -8.07
C THR A 108 -17.05 8.31 -6.95
N THR A 109 -17.14 7.10 -6.41
CA THR A 109 -16.15 6.54 -5.48
C THR A 109 -15.31 5.50 -6.20
N ILE A 110 -13.99 5.72 -6.23
CA ILE A 110 -13.00 4.83 -6.82
C ILE A 110 -12.16 4.27 -5.67
N SER A 111 -12.26 2.97 -5.36
CA SER A 111 -11.54 2.42 -4.20
C SER A 111 -11.00 1.00 -4.31
N GLY A 112 -9.85 0.72 -3.71
CA GLY A 112 -9.28 -0.63 -3.70
C GLY A 112 -8.87 -1.16 -5.08
N ASN A 113 -8.78 -0.30 -6.10
CA ASN A 113 -8.39 -0.73 -7.45
C ASN A 113 -6.87 -0.77 -7.59
N ILE A 114 -6.38 -1.70 -8.41
CA ILE A 114 -4.99 -1.77 -8.87
C ILE A 114 -4.98 -1.24 -10.30
N ILE A 115 -4.33 -0.09 -10.52
CA ILE A 115 -4.32 0.60 -11.81
C ILE A 115 -2.88 0.83 -12.25
N SER A 116 -2.43 0.11 -13.27
CA SER A 116 -1.04 0.16 -13.67
C SER A 116 -0.77 -0.08 -15.14
N GLN A 117 0.43 0.30 -15.60
CA GLN A 117 0.91 0.04 -16.95
C GLN A 117 0.03 0.63 -18.07
N ASN A 118 -0.71 1.70 -17.80
CA ASN A 118 -1.45 2.43 -18.83
C ASN A 118 -0.48 3.38 -19.55
N LEU A 119 -0.29 3.16 -20.86
CA LEU A 119 0.79 3.79 -21.63
C LEU A 119 0.25 4.80 -22.66
N GLY A 120 0.84 5.99 -22.69
CA GLY A 120 0.59 6.94 -23.78
C GLY A 120 1.10 6.43 -25.12
N GLY A 121 0.40 6.77 -26.21
CA GLY A 121 0.80 6.42 -27.57
C GLY A 121 2.10 7.10 -27.99
N VAL A 122 2.85 6.50 -28.90
CA VAL A 122 4.11 7.08 -29.40
C VAL A 122 3.81 8.23 -30.35
N GLY A 123 4.54 9.33 -30.25
CA GLY A 123 4.45 10.43 -31.22
C GLY A 123 4.86 10.00 -32.63
N GLY A 124 4.15 10.49 -33.63
CA GLY A 124 4.38 10.14 -35.04
C GLY A 124 5.72 10.66 -35.56
N ARG A 125 6.24 10.02 -36.60
CA ARG A 125 7.44 10.50 -37.30
C ARG A 125 7.11 11.74 -38.13
N GLY A 126 7.92 12.79 -38.06
CA GLY A 126 7.81 13.96 -38.94
C GLY A 126 8.34 13.70 -40.35
N ASN A 127 8.07 14.58 -41.31
CA ASN A 127 8.72 14.54 -42.62
C ASN A 127 10.16 15.12 -42.55
N TRP A 128 10.79 15.35 -43.71
CA TRP A 128 12.17 15.88 -43.76
C TRP A 128 12.37 17.21 -43.03
N LEU A 129 11.38 18.11 -43.08
CA LEU A 129 11.42 19.43 -42.43
C LEU A 129 10.61 19.47 -41.11
N GLY A 130 9.66 18.55 -40.95
CA GLY A 130 8.73 18.47 -39.84
C GLY A 130 9.35 17.82 -38.61
N SER A 131 8.96 18.32 -37.44
CA SER A 131 9.35 17.72 -36.17
C SER A 131 8.65 16.37 -35.95
N GLY A 132 9.21 15.52 -35.10
CA GLY A 132 8.45 14.42 -34.52
C GLY A 132 7.24 14.92 -33.73
N GLY A 133 6.19 14.12 -33.66
CA GLY A 133 5.03 14.39 -32.83
C GLY A 133 5.32 14.18 -31.35
N ALA A 134 4.56 14.83 -30.46
CA ALA A 134 4.68 14.57 -29.03
C ALA A 134 4.13 13.19 -28.66
N GLY A 135 4.70 12.56 -27.63
CA GLY A 135 4.13 11.37 -27.03
C GLY A 135 2.79 11.65 -26.34
N GLY A 136 1.95 10.62 -26.25
CA GLY A 136 0.65 10.69 -25.60
C GLY A 136 0.71 10.63 -24.07
N VAL A 137 -0.42 10.89 -23.43
CA VAL A 137 -0.53 10.80 -21.97
C VAL A 137 -0.79 9.34 -21.55
N GLY A 138 -0.05 8.86 -20.56
CA GLY A 138 -0.39 7.61 -19.85
C GLY A 138 -0.84 7.94 -18.44
N CYS A 139 -2.02 7.46 -18.04
CA CYS A 139 -2.62 7.87 -16.78
C CYS A 139 -3.31 6.72 -16.04
N GLY A 140 -3.24 6.72 -14.71
CA GLY A 140 -4.07 5.82 -13.91
C GLY A 140 -5.53 6.28 -13.90
N ILE A 141 -5.77 7.45 -13.30
CA ILE A 141 -7.11 8.03 -13.13
C ILE A 141 -7.13 9.45 -13.69
N TYR A 142 -7.99 9.70 -14.67
CA TYR A 142 -8.17 11.01 -15.29
C TYR A 142 -9.53 11.60 -14.93
N LEU A 143 -9.54 12.88 -14.56
CA LEU A 143 -10.76 13.65 -14.26
C LEU A 143 -10.75 14.99 -15.00
N ALA A 144 -11.80 15.25 -15.76
CA ALA A 144 -12.07 16.56 -16.35
C ALA A 144 -13.51 16.99 -16.09
N GLY A 145 -13.72 18.22 -15.59
CA GLY A 145 -15.07 18.73 -15.29
C GLY A 145 -15.83 17.89 -14.25
N SER A 146 -15.13 17.08 -13.46
CA SER A 146 -15.72 16.00 -12.67
C SER A 146 -15.59 16.29 -11.17
N THR A 147 -16.72 16.56 -10.51
CA THR A 147 -16.77 17.04 -9.13
C THR A 147 -17.34 16.01 -8.15
N ASN A 148 -17.10 16.19 -6.85
CA ASN A 148 -17.59 15.29 -5.79
C ASN A 148 -17.16 13.82 -5.98
N ASN A 149 -15.89 13.60 -6.35
CA ASN A 149 -15.35 12.26 -6.56
C ASN A 149 -14.36 11.90 -5.44
N ASN A 150 -14.42 10.67 -4.94
CA ASN A 150 -13.54 10.16 -3.90
C ASN A 150 -12.64 9.06 -4.47
N ILE A 151 -11.33 9.21 -4.29
CA ILE A 151 -10.30 8.26 -4.74
C ILE A 151 -9.60 7.75 -3.49
N LEU A 152 -9.90 6.52 -3.08
CA LEU A 152 -9.53 5.98 -1.77
C LEU A 152 -8.87 4.62 -1.89
N GLU A 153 -7.78 4.34 -1.18
CA GLU A 153 -7.24 2.97 -1.05
C GLU A 153 -6.89 2.27 -2.38
N ASN A 154 -6.63 3.03 -3.45
CA ASN A 154 -6.19 2.46 -4.72
C ASN A 154 -4.66 2.33 -4.77
N THR A 155 -4.16 1.36 -5.52
CA THR A 155 -2.76 1.28 -5.93
C THR A 155 -2.66 1.75 -7.37
N VAL A 156 -2.06 2.92 -7.60
CA VAL A 156 -1.88 3.52 -8.92
C VAL A 156 -0.38 3.65 -9.21
N SER A 157 0.13 2.82 -10.11
CA SER A 157 1.58 2.67 -10.30
C SER A 157 1.99 2.35 -11.73
N ASP A 158 3.25 2.63 -12.08
CA ASP A 158 3.84 2.29 -13.39
C ASP A 158 3.01 2.75 -14.60
N ASN A 159 2.25 3.85 -14.49
CA ASN A 159 1.60 4.47 -15.64
C ASN A 159 2.60 5.38 -16.34
N GLN A 160 2.66 5.33 -17.67
CA GLN A 160 3.75 5.96 -18.41
C GLN A 160 3.31 6.76 -19.63
N GLY A 161 3.82 7.98 -19.77
CA GLY A 161 3.66 8.76 -20.98
C GLY A 161 4.25 8.08 -22.23
N GLY A 162 3.80 8.49 -23.42
CA GLY A 162 4.29 7.94 -24.68
C GLY A 162 5.68 8.44 -25.05
N GLN A 163 6.41 7.63 -25.80
CA GLN A 163 7.68 8.05 -26.41
C GLN A 163 7.46 9.22 -27.38
N ARG A 164 8.46 10.09 -27.50
CA ARG A 164 8.45 11.17 -28.48
C ARG A 164 8.60 10.63 -29.91
N GLY A 165 8.00 11.31 -30.86
CA GLY A 165 8.25 11.10 -32.27
C GLY A 165 9.65 11.56 -32.68
N ILE A 166 10.18 10.93 -33.72
CA ILE A 166 11.45 11.31 -34.36
C ILE A 166 11.21 12.16 -35.61
N PRO A 167 12.14 13.04 -35.99
CA PRO A 167 12.05 13.76 -37.25
C PRO A 167 12.28 12.83 -38.46
N GLY A 168 11.81 13.25 -39.63
CA GLY A 168 12.10 12.59 -40.91
C GLY A 168 13.41 13.04 -41.54
N GLY A 169 13.97 14.16 -41.10
CA GLY A 169 15.19 14.79 -41.61
C GLY A 169 15.76 15.81 -40.62
N ILE A 170 15.81 17.09 -41.01
CA ILE A 170 16.39 18.19 -40.21
C ILE A 170 15.44 18.78 -39.15
N GLY A 171 14.19 18.31 -39.07
CA GLY A 171 13.25 18.72 -38.02
C GLY A 171 13.70 18.29 -36.61
N GLY A 172 13.07 18.85 -35.56
CA GLY A 172 13.33 18.48 -34.17
C GLY A 172 12.65 17.19 -33.72
N HIS A 173 13.06 16.63 -32.59
CA HIS A 173 12.27 15.61 -31.90
C HIS A 173 11.00 16.20 -31.30
N GLY A 174 9.96 15.37 -31.15
CA GLY A 174 8.80 15.75 -30.35
C GLY A 174 9.13 15.78 -28.85
N ASN A 175 8.13 16.13 -28.04
CA ASN A 175 8.24 16.02 -26.59
C ASN A 175 7.84 14.62 -26.11
N TYR A 176 8.40 14.17 -24.99
CA TYR A 176 7.92 12.97 -24.32
C TYR A 176 6.54 13.22 -23.71
N GLY A 177 5.68 12.21 -23.81
CA GLY A 177 4.41 12.19 -23.13
C GLY A 177 4.59 12.20 -21.61
N GLN A 178 3.61 12.72 -20.91
CA GLN A 178 3.62 12.78 -19.45
C GLN A 178 2.91 11.55 -18.86
N GLY A 179 3.45 11.04 -17.74
CA GLY A 179 2.81 9.98 -16.95
C GLY A 179 2.16 10.53 -15.69
N TYR A 180 0.96 10.04 -15.39
CA TYR A 180 0.20 10.46 -14.22
C TYR A 180 -0.37 9.28 -13.45
N GLY A 181 -0.27 9.31 -12.12
CA GLY A 181 -1.11 8.49 -11.25
C GLY A 181 -2.55 8.99 -11.32
N VAL A 182 -2.79 10.19 -10.79
CA VAL A 182 -4.07 10.90 -10.89
C VAL A 182 -3.87 12.24 -11.61
N TYR A 183 -4.65 12.49 -12.66
CA TYR A 183 -4.64 13.75 -13.39
C TYR A 183 -6.01 14.42 -13.33
N SER A 184 -6.06 15.62 -12.75
CA SER A 184 -7.28 16.36 -12.48
C SER A 184 -7.26 17.74 -13.16
N ILE A 185 -8.22 18.00 -14.05
CA ILE A 185 -8.33 19.26 -14.80
C ILE A 185 -9.77 19.80 -14.86
N SER A 186 -9.96 20.99 -15.44
CA SER A 186 -11.26 21.57 -15.76
C SER A 186 -12.17 21.69 -14.55
N ASN A 187 -11.66 22.22 -13.43
CA ASN A 187 -12.34 22.36 -12.14
C ASN A 187 -12.83 21.03 -11.53
N SER A 188 -12.06 19.96 -11.72
CA SER A 188 -12.26 18.70 -10.98
C SER A 188 -11.65 18.82 -9.57
N PHE A 189 -12.45 18.57 -8.53
CA PHE A 189 -12.02 18.62 -7.12
C PHE A 189 -12.18 17.28 -6.40
N PRO A 190 -11.39 16.25 -6.78
CA PRO A 190 -11.44 14.97 -6.08
C PRO A 190 -10.80 15.06 -4.68
N ILE A 191 -11.25 14.18 -3.79
CA ILE A 191 -10.55 13.85 -2.54
C ILE A 191 -9.74 12.58 -2.80
N ILE A 192 -8.42 12.65 -2.60
CA ILE A 192 -7.49 11.57 -2.94
C ILE A 192 -6.77 11.14 -1.66
N HIS A 193 -7.28 10.18 -0.90
CA HIS A 193 -6.69 9.76 0.38
C HIS A 193 -6.39 8.27 0.45
N TYR A 194 -5.40 7.86 1.25
CA TYR A 194 -5.10 6.45 1.54
C TYR A 194 -4.71 5.60 0.32
N ASN A 195 -4.36 6.23 -0.80
CA ASN A 195 -3.89 5.54 -2.00
C ASN A 195 -2.37 5.29 -1.92
N SER A 196 -1.90 4.35 -2.73
CA SER A 196 -0.50 4.13 -3.04
C SER A 196 -0.24 4.66 -4.45
N LEU A 197 0.47 5.80 -4.56
CA LEU A 197 0.74 6.52 -5.80
C LEU A 197 2.26 6.56 -6.04
N LEU A 198 2.78 5.64 -6.87
CA LEU A 198 4.21 5.45 -7.02
C LEU A 198 4.63 5.01 -8.43
N ASP A 199 5.88 5.29 -8.78
CA ASP A 199 6.56 4.77 -9.98
C ASP A 199 5.90 5.15 -11.31
N ASN A 200 5.08 6.21 -11.33
CA ASN A 200 4.56 6.76 -12.58
C ASN A 200 5.66 7.53 -13.33
N LYS A 201 5.71 7.42 -14.66
CA LYS A 201 6.88 7.84 -15.46
C LYS A 201 6.51 8.65 -16.69
N ASN A 202 7.35 9.60 -17.09
CA ASN A 202 7.25 10.22 -18.41
C ASN A 202 7.69 9.24 -19.50
N GLY A 203 7.46 9.61 -20.76
CA GLY A 203 7.85 8.79 -21.90
C GLY A 203 9.35 8.51 -21.99
N ASP A 204 10.21 9.32 -21.39
CA ASP A 204 11.66 9.06 -21.30
C ASP A 204 12.07 8.21 -20.08
N GLY A 205 11.11 7.77 -19.26
CA GLY A 205 11.36 7.04 -18.02
C GLY A 205 11.73 7.91 -16.83
N THR A 206 11.76 9.24 -16.97
CA THR A 206 11.91 10.15 -15.82
C THR A 206 10.65 10.14 -14.96
N LYS A 207 10.73 10.66 -13.73
CA LYS A 207 9.59 10.69 -12.81
C LYS A 207 8.40 11.44 -13.41
N GLY A 208 7.26 10.77 -13.42
CA GLY A 208 5.96 11.35 -13.72
C GLY A 208 5.32 11.94 -12.47
N TYR A 209 4.08 12.39 -12.63
CA TYR A 209 3.29 12.93 -11.53
C TYR A 209 2.52 11.80 -10.83
N GLY A 210 2.55 11.77 -9.50
CA GLY A 210 1.63 10.93 -8.73
C GLY A 210 0.26 11.57 -8.69
N VAL A 211 0.21 12.89 -8.48
CA VAL A 211 -0.99 13.72 -8.63
C VAL A 211 -0.65 15.03 -9.34
N CYS A 212 -1.32 15.29 -10.45
CA CYS A 212 -1.26 16.58 -11.14
C CYS A 212 -2.64 17.23 -11.15
N HIS A 213 -2.67 18.52 -10.81
CA HIS A 213 -3.85 19.37 -10.89
C HIS A 213 -3.55 20.64 -11.68
N ASP A 214 -3.99 20.69 -12.93
CA ASP A 214 -3.70 21.76 -13.89
C ASP A 214 -4.84 22.79 -13.94
N GLU A 215 -5.20 23.37 -12.79
CA GLU A 215 -6.23 24.42 -12.73
C GLU A 215 -5.87 25.56 -11.79
N SER A 216 -6.53 26.70 -12.01
CA SER A 216 -6.28 27.97 -11.31
C SER A 216 -7.27 28.27 -10.18
N SER A 217 -8.30 27.43 -9.99
CA SER A 217 -9.27 27.61 -8.91
C SER A 217 -9.10 26.52 -7.86
N GLY A 218 -8.50 26.86 -6.72
CA GLY A 218 -8.44 25.99 -5.54
C GLY A 218 -7.32 24.95 -5.51
N THR A 219 -7.30 24.20 -4.41
CA THR A 219 -6.29 23.17 -4.11
C THR A 219 -7.00 21.88 -3.79
N ILE A 220 -6.58 20.78 -4.40
CA ILE A 220 -7.15 19.45 -4.13
C ILE A 220 -6.44 18.78 -2.96
N SER A 221 -7.19 17.93 -2.24
CA SER A 221 -6.67 17.21 -1.08
C SER A 221 -6.13 15.85 -1.50
N ALA A 222 -4.81 15.67 -1.38
CA ALA A 222 -4.07 14.43 -1.66
C ALA A 222 -3.25 13.96 -0.45
N THR A 223 -3.79 14.11 0.76
CA THR A 223 -3.14 13.72 2.02
C THR A 223 -3.29 12.23 2.32
N SER A 224 -2.50 11.71 3.25
CA SER A 224 -2.55 10.31 3.69
C SER A 224 -2.32 9.30 2.56
N ASN A 225 -1.67 9.69 1.46
CA ASN A 225 -1.22 8.77 0.42
C ASN A 225 0.21 8.29 0.69
N TRP A 226 0.52 7.09 0.22
CA TRP A 226 1.88 6.55 0.14
C TRP A 226 2.48 6.88 -1.22
N TRP A 227 3.72 7.37 -1.23
CA TRP A 227 4.40 7.86 -2.45
C TRP A 227 5.60 6.99 -2.85
N GLY A 228 5.69 5.77 -2.33
CA GLY A 228 6.82 4.85 -2.53
C GLY A 228 8.02 5.10 -1.59
N TYR A 229 8.12 6.29 -0.99
CA TYR A 229 9.23 6.70 -0.14
C TYR A 229 8.75 7.43 1.12
N SER A 230 9.44 7.21 2.23
CA SER A 230 9.20 7.87 3.52
C SER A 230 9.39 9.40 3.46
N SER A 231 10.23 9.88 2.54
CA SER A 231 10.43 11.29 2.24
C SER A 231 9.25 11.95 1.49
N GLY A 232 8.24 11.17 1.08
CA GLY A 232 7.03 11.67 0.42
C GLY A 232 7.23 12.03 -1.06
N PRO A 233 6.26 12.75 -1.67
CA PRO A 233 6.32 13.11 -3.07
C PRO A 233 7.33 14.24 -3.31
N TYR A 234 7.87 14.30 -4.51
CA TYR A 234 8.71 15.42 -4.90
C TYR A 234 7.87 16.67 -5.19
N HIS A 235 8.19 17.79 -4.53
CA HIS A 235 7.72 19.13 -4.94
C HIS A 235 8.89 20.12 -4.88
N PRO A 236 9.18 20.86 -5.97
CA PRO A 236 10.43 21.62 -6.10
C PRO A 236 10.66 22.68 -5.00
N THR A 237 9.59 23.21 -4.40
CA THR A 237 9.70 24.29 -3.39
C THR A 237 9.36 23.85 -1.97
N THR A 238 8.45 22.90 -1.80
CA THR A 238 7.87 22.53 -0.50
C THR A 238 8.24 21.13 -0.04
N ASN A 239 8.81 20.30 -0.92
CA ASN A 239 9.45 19.03 -0.56
C ASN A 239 10.54 18.63 -1.59
N PRO A 240 11.62 19.44 -1.74
CA PRO A 240 12.65 19.20 -2.76
C PRO A 240 13.47 17.92 -2.52
N SER A 241 13.47 17.39 -1.30
CA SER A 241 14.10 16.10 -0.95
C SER A 241 13.19 14.88 -1.16
N GLY A 242 11.93 15.09 -1.54
CA GLY A 242 10.98 14.00 -1.77
C GLY A 242 11.46 13.06 -2.89
N GLN A 243 11.51 11.76 -2.61
CA GLN A 243 11.93 10.76 -3.57
C GLN A 243 10.76 10.11 -4.33
N GLY A 244 9.52 10.29 -3.87
CA GLY A 244 8.34 9.81 -4.58
C GLY A 244 8.07 10.54 -5.90
N ASP A 245 6.92 10.21 -6.48
CA ASP A 245 6.42 10.85 -7.70
C ASP A 245 6.19 12.35 -7.51
N ILE A 246 6.13 13.08 -8.61
CA ILE A 246 5.97 14.53 -8.61
C ILE A 246 4.54 14.90 -8.20
N VAL A 247 4.39 15.99 -7.45
CA VAL A 247 3.09 16.66 -7.25
C VAL A 247 3.15 18.07 -7.81
N SER A 248 2.05 18.53 -8.41
CA SER A 248 1.90 19.91 -8.91
C SER A 248 1.56 20.90 -7.79
N ASN A 249 1.72 22.21 -8.04
CA ASN A 249 1.52 23.28 -7.05
C ASN A 249 0.17 23.29 -6.32
N TRP A 250 -0.92 22.85 -6.97
CA TRP A 250 -2.28 22.94 -6.44
C TRP A 250 -2.76 21.66 -5.76
N VAL A 251 -1.81 20.89 -5.20
CA VAL A 251 -2.06 19.62 -4.53
C VAL A 251 -1.59 19.69 -3.08
N LYS A 252 -2.50 19.52 -2.13
CA LYS A 252 -2.14 19.37 -0.71
C LYS A 252 -1.79 17.92 -0.42
N TYR A 253 -0.50 17.61 -0.25
CA TYR A 253 -0.01 16.23 -0.05
C TYR A 253 0.47 15.92 1.38
N GLN A 254 0.47 16.92 2.29
CA GLN A 254 0.85 16.75 3.69
C GLN A 254 -0.36 16.69 4.64
N PRO A 255 -0.38 15.78 5.63
CA PRO A 255 0.62 14.72 5.87
C PRO A 255 0.52 13.60 4.81
N TRP A 256 1.62 12.88 4.59
CA TRP A 256 1.65 11.64 3.78
C TRP A 256 1.84 10.41 4.68
N THR A 257 1.52 9.23 4.14
CA THR A 257 1.67 7.95 4.83
C THR A 257 3.14 7.54 4.87
N VAL A 258 3.57 6.88 5.95
CA VAL A 258 4.91 6.31 6.08
C VAL A 258 4.82 4.82 6.44
N ALA A 259 5.94 4.10 6.30
CA ALA A 259 6.05 2.69 6.68
C ALA A 259 5.53 2.45 8.09
N LYS A 260 4.84 1.31 8.28
CA LYS A 260 4.32 0.90 9.59
C LYS A 260 4.53 -0.60 9.81
N ILE A 261 4.72 -0.98 11.07
CA ILE A 261 4.79 -2.38 11.49
C ILE A 261 3.89 -2.67 12.69
N THR A 262 3.38 -3.89 12.74
CA THR A 262 2.64 -4.47 13.87
C THR A 262 3.36 -5.73 14.33
N VAL A 263 3.26 -6.05 15.63
CA VAL A 263 3.90 -7.22 16.22
C VAL A 263 2.95 -8.01 17.11
N THR A 264 3.03 -9.33 17.01
CA THR A 264 2.19 -10.25 17.77
C THR A 264 3.04 -11.44 18.26
N PRO A 265 3.11 -11.69 19.59
CA PRO A 265 2.55 -10.89 20.68
C PRO A 265 3.33 -9.58 20.91
N THR A 266 2.73 -8.62 21.62
CA THR A 266 3.39 -7.35 22.01
C THR A 266 4.22 -7.46 23.29
N PHE A 267 4.24 -8.62 23.93
CA PHE A 267 5.03 -8.93 25.12
C PHE A 267 5.30 -10.44 25.21
N GLY A 268 6.31 -10.82 25.98
CA GLY A 268 6.66 -12.23 26.18
C GLY A 268 7.99 -12.40 26.92
N LEU A 269 8.35 -13.66 27.16
CA LEU A 269 9.64 -14.05 27.75
C LEU A 269 10.70 -14.26 26.65
N ILE A 270 11.94 -14.54 27.07
CA ILE A 270 12.96 -15.12 26.19
C ILE A 270 12.39 -16.40 25.55
N ASN A 271 12.75 -16.66 24.30
CA ASN A 271 12.21 -17.74 23.46
C ASN A 271 10.75 -17.57 22.99
N THR A 272 10.12 -16.42 23.25
CA THR A 272 8.83 -16.10 22.60
C THR A 272 9.06 -15.91 21.10
N THR A 273 8.25 -16.57 20.27
CA THR A 273 8.19 -16.28 18.84
C THR A 273 7.34 -15.03 18.61
N VAL A 274 7.91 -14.01 17.99
CA VAL A 274 7.24 -12.75 17.63
C VAL A 274 7.06 -12.71 16.13
N THR A 275 5.83 -12.51 15.68
CA THR A 275 5.49 -12.19 14.29
C THR A 275 5.55 -10.68 14.09
N VAL A 276 6.20 -10.24 13.02
CA VAL A 276 6.29 -8.86 12.57
C VAL A 276 5.63 -8.76 11.20
N GLU A 277 4.63 -7.88 11.09
CA GLU A 277 3.97 -7.57 9.82
C GLU A 277 4.23 -6.11 9.45
N GLY A 278 4.51 -5.84 8.18
CA GLY A 278 4.81 -4.50 7.69
C GLY A 278 3.94 -4.08 6.52
N GLN A 279 3.72 -2.77 6.39
CA GLN A 279 3.01 -2.13 5.28
C GLN A 279 3.71 -0.83 4.88
N TYR A 280 3.58 -0.45 3.60
CA TYR A 280 4.20 0.74 3.00
C TYR A 280 5.74 0.70 3.02
N PHE A 281 6.31 -0.47 2.79
CA PHE A 281 7.72 -0.62 2.42
C PHE A 281 7.85 -0.56 0.90
N ALA A 282 9.05 -0.29 0.39
CA ALA A 282 9.32 -0.38 -1.04
C ALA A 282 9.02 -1.80 -1.54
N THR A 283 8.67 -1.93 -2.82
CA THR A 283 8.14 -3.19 -3.37
C THR A 283 9.27 -4.15 -3.76
N ASN A 284 9.07 -5.46 -3.55
CA ASN A 284 10.03 -6.52 -3.93
C ASN A 284 11.46 -6.35 -3.36
N THR A 285 11.59 -5.71 -2.21
CA THR A 285 12.87 -5.30 -1.64
C THR A 285 13.21 -6.07 -0.35
N GLY A 286 14.49 -6.10 0.01
CA GLY A 286 14.94 -6.70 1.27
C GLY A 286 14.54 -5.84 2.47
N VAL A 287 14.00 -6.46 3.52
CA VAL A 287 13.67 -5.82 4.79
C VAL A 287 14.48 -6.45 5.91
N SER A 288 15.19 -5.62 6.67
CA SER A 288 15.91 -6.00 7.88
C SER A 288 15.07 -5.67 9.12
N ILE A 289 14.98 -6.61 10.05
CA ILE A 289 14.33 -6.39 11.35
C ILE A 289 15.43 -6.32 12.41
N SER A 290 15.45 -5.25 13.19
CA SER A 290 16.30 -5.11 14.37
C SER A 290 15.49 -5.29 15.64
N PHE A 291 16.14 -5.77 16.70
CA PHE A 291 15.55 -5.94 18.02
C PHE A 291 16.51 -5.50 19.12
N SER A 292 16.27 -4.32 19.68
CA SER A 292 17.10 -3.74 20.74
C SER A 292 18.58 -3.67 20.29
N THR A 293 19.49 -4.38 20.96
CA THR A 293 20.92 -4.45 20.63
C THR A 293 21.26 -5.37 19.45
N HIS A 294 20.27 -6.04 18.86
CA HIS A 294 20.46 -6.90 17.69
C HIS A 294 20.14 -6.08 16.44
N PRO A 295 21.15 -5.54 15.72
CA PRO A 295 20.93 -4.69 14.55
C PRO A 295 20.21 -5.43 13.41
N THR A 296 20.32 -6.75 13.35
CA THR A 296 19.56 -7.59 12.41
C THR A 296 19.25 -8.93 13.09
N ILE A 297 18.03 -9.06 13.63
CA ILE A 297 17.54 -10.30 14.25
C ILE A 297 16.95 -11.27 13.22
N THR A 298 16.38 -10.75 12.14
CA THR A 298 15.88 -11.52 10.99
C THR A 298 15.79 -10.61 9.76
N THR A 299 15.63 -11.21 8.59
CA THR A 299 15.41 -10.52 7.31
C THR A 299 14.25 -11.17 6.57
N THR A 300 13.57 -10.40 5.72
CA THR A 300 12.51 -10.89 4.82
C THR A 300 12.51 -10.06 3.53
N GLN A 301 11.59 -10.36 2.61
CA GLN A 301 11.34 -9.56 1.42
C GLN A 301 9.92 -8.98 1.46
N SER A 302 9.75 -7.74 1.02
CA SER A 302 8.43 -7.17 0.82
C SER A 302 7.78 -7.71 -0.46
N SER A 303 6.45 -7.75 -0.46
CA SER A 303 5.63 -8.13 -1.60
C SER A 303 5.63 -7.03 -2.68
N PRO A 304 5.06 -7.30 -3.87
CA PRO A 304 4.77 -6.26 -4.87
C PRO A 304 3.87 -5.14 -4.36
N ASN A 305 3.17 -5.34 -3.23
CA ASN A 305 2.29 -4.35 -2.60
C ASN A 305 2.96 -3.66 -1.40
N GLY A 306 4.26 -3.86 -1.17
CA GLY A 306 5.00 -3.21 -0.09
C GLY A 306 4.65 -3.74 1.31
N THR A 307 4.15 -4.98 1.39
CA THR A 307 3.82 -5.66 2.66
C THR A 307 4.78 -6.81 2.93
N PHE A 308 4.98 -7.18 4.20
CA PHE A 308 5.73 -8.39 4.56
C PHE A 308 5.18 -9.03 5.84
N SER A 309 5.52 -10.30 6.05
CA SER A 309 5.35 -11.00 7.34
C SER A 309 6.60 -11.84 7.61
N THR A 310 7.11 -11.79 8.83
CA THR A 310 8.27 -12.59 9.27
C THR A 310 8.20 -12.87 10.76
N THR A 311 9.00 -13.81 11.24
CA THR A 311 9.09 -14.14 12.67
C THR A 311 10.53 -14.11 13.16
N PHE A 312 10.69 -13.87 14.46
CA PHE A 312 11.95 -14.12 15.17
C PHE A 312 11.67 -14.65 16.57
N ILE A 313 12.67 -15.32 17.14
CA ILE A 313 12.63 -15.81 18.53
C ILE A 313 13.35 -14.79 19.40
N VAL A 314 12.70 -14.33 20.49
CA VAL A 314 13.26 -13.35 21.42
C VAL A 314 14.56 -13.90 22.05
N PRO A 315 15.73 -13.29 21.78
CA PRO A 315 17.00 -13.76 22.32
C PRO A 315 17.17 -13.35 23.78
N ALA A 316 18.14 -13.97 24.46
CA ALA A 316 18.49 -13.63 25.83
C ALA A 316 19.00 -12.18 25.95
N GLN A 317 18.30 -11.38 26.76
CA GLN A 317 18.67 -10.01 27.12
C GLN A 317 17.90 -9.55 28.36
N THR A 318 18.23 -8.37 28.90
CA THR A 318 17.54 -7.80 30.06
C THR A 318 16.06 -7.56 29.78
N SER A 319 15.21 -7.66 30.80
CA SER A 319 13.78 -7.34 30.68
C SER A 319 13.52 -5.85 30.40
N GLY A 320 12.26 -5.52 30.13
CA GLY A 320 11.78 -4.16 29.87
C GLY A 320 11.36 -3.93 28.43
N THR A 321 11.05 -2.66 28.11
CA THR A 321 10.61 -2.25 26.77
C THR A 321 11.75 -2.39 25.76
N LYS A 322 11.50 -3.16 24.69
CA LYS A 322 12.39 -3.37 23.56
C LYS A 322 11.82 -2.72 22.32
N ILE A 323 12.68 -2.12 21.52
CA ILE A 323 12.31 -1.51 20.24
C ILE A 323 12.54 -2.54 19.13
N ILE A 324 11.52 -2.73 18.30
CA ILE A 324 11.60 -3.46 17.04
C ILE A 324 11.61 -2.42 15.93
N THR A 325 12.59 -2.49 15.02
CA THR A 325 12.67 -1.61 13.85
C THR A 325 12.67 -2.46 12.59
N ALA A 326 11.87 -2.11 11.59
CA ALA A 326 11.96 -2.67 10.25
C ALA A 326 12.53 -1.59 9.32
N THR A 327 13.51 -1.93 8.49
CA THR A 327 14.11 -1.02 7.49
C THR A 327 14.30 -1.75 6.17
N ASP A 328 13.77 -1.19 5.07
CA ASP A 328 14.03 -1.70 3.72
C ASP A 328 15.31 -1.12 3.09
N THR A 329 15.71 -1.62 1.91
CA THR A 329 16.93 -1.16 1.24
C THR A 329 16.84 0.27 0.69
N GLU A 330 15.62 0.77 0.51
CA GLU A 330 15.32 2.14 0.07
C GLU A 330 15.33 3.13 1.24
N GLY A 331 15.45 2.63 2.48
CA GLY A 331 15.56 3.44 3.71
C GLY A 331 14.22 3.77 4.36
N ASN A 332 13.10 3.16 3.93
CA ASN A 332 11.83 3.27 4.66
C ASN A 332 11.93 2.50 5.98
N LEU A 333 11.54 3.18 7.07
CA LEU A 333 11.74 2.70 8.42
C LEU A 333 10.46 2.80 9.24
N ALA A 334 10.17 1.75 10.01
CA ALA A 334 9.08 1.75 10.97
C ALA A 334 9.52 1.12 12.30
N THR A 335 9.04 1.66 13.42
CA THR A 335 9.37 1.18 14.77
C THR A 335 8.13 0.82 15.57
N THR A 336 8.24 -0.20 16.42
CA THR A 336 7.24 -0.54 17.44
C THR A 336 7.92 -1.07 18.70
N THR A 337 7.14 -1.34 19.74
CA THR A 337 7.65 -1.81 21.03
C THR A 337 7.19 -3.22 21.37
N PHE A 338 8.05 -3.98 22.03
CA PHE A 338 7.77 -5.26 22.63
C PHE A 338 8.19 -5.25 24.10
N ILE A 339 7.35 -5.73 25.01
CA ILE A 339 7.68 -5.78 26.44
C ILE A 339 8.28 -7.15 26.77
N LEU A 340 9.60 -7.18 27.02
CA LEU A 340 10.26 -8.40 27.50
C LEU A 340 10.05 -8.54 29.00
N LEU A 341 9.31 -9.58 29.38
CA LEU A 341 8.96 -9.86 30.77
C LEU A 341 10.17 -10.38 31.56
N THR A 342 10.20 -10.10 32.86
CA THR A 342 11.06 -10.83 33.80
C THR A 342 10.51 -12.25 33.98
N PRO A 343 11.36 -13.29 33.95
CA PRO A 343 10.93 -14.62 34.35
C PRO A 343 10.49 -14.60 35.82
N THR A 344 9.34 -15.21 36.10
CA THR A 344 8.86 -15.42 37.46
C THR A 344 9.52 -16.67 38.03
N PHE A 345 10.11 -16.59 39.23
CA PHE A 345 10.72 -17.73 39.89
C PHE A 345 9.92 -18.17 41.11
N LEU A 346 9.78 -19.48 41.28
CA LEU A 346 9.29 -20.09 42.51
C LEU A 346 10.50 -20.54 43.34
N LYS A 347 10.52 -20.19 44.62
CA LYS A 347 11.63 -20.52 45.52
C LYS A 347 11.11 -21.07 46.85
N ILE A 348 11.70 -22.18 47.30
CA ILE A 348 11.43 -22.79 48.60
C ILE A 348 12.50 -22.31 49.60
N ILE A 349 12.07 -21.79 50.74
CA ILE A 349 12.94 -21.21 51.77
C ILE A 349 12.55 -21.73 53.17
N PRO A 350 13.50 -22.30 53.94
CA PRO A 350 14.88 -22.60 53.53
C PRO A 350 14.93 -23.77 52.53
N ALA A 351 15.98 -23.83 51.71
CA ALA A 351 16.16 -24.92 50.75
C ALA A 351 16.52 -26.26 51.43
N TYR A 352 17.05 -26.19 52.65
CA TYR A 352 17.29 -27.34 53.53
C TYR A 352 17.12 -26.89 54.97
N ASN A 353 16.63 -27.80 55.82
CA ASN A 353 16.54 -27.57 57.26
C ASN A 353 16.87 -28.86 58.01
N LEU A 354 17.65 -28.75 59.08
CA LEU A 354 17.96 -29.86 59.99
C LEU A 354 16.98 -29.80 61.16
N ILE A 355 16.13 -30.81 61.26
CA ILE A 355 15.06 -30.87 62.26
C ILE A 355 15.22 -32.12 63.13
N ALA A 356 15.01 -31.98 64.44
CA ALA A 356 14.95 -33.12 65.35
C ALA A 356 13.58 -33.82 65.27
N LYS A 357 13.50 -35.10 65.69
CA LYS A 357 12.24 -35.84 65.73
C LYS A 357 11.23 -35.12 66.63
N GLY A 358 10.07 -34.77 66.09
CA GLY A 358 9.00 -34.05 66.79
C GLY A 358 9.16 -32.53 66.82
N GLN A 359 10.19 -31.96 66.16
CA GLN A 359 10.34 -30.52 66.01
C GLN A 359 9.50 -30.00 64.84
N GLU A 360 8.68 -28.98 65.09
CA GLU A 360 7.93 -28.26 64.04
C GLU A 360 8.85 -27.33 63.24
N PHE A 361 8.54 -27.15 61.95
CA PHE A 361 9.28 -26.25 61.05
C PHE A 361 8.40 -25.71 59.93
N ASP A 362 8.76 -24.53 59.42
CA ASP A 362 8.07 -23.90 58.29
C ASP A 362 8.79 -24.14 56.97
N VAL A 363 8.02 -24.40 55.92
CA VAL A 363 8.48 -24.37 54.52
C VAL A 363 7.81 -23.21 53.81
N ASN A 364 8.55 -22.15 53.52
CA ASN A 364 8.01 -20.99 52.82
C ASN A 364 8.21 -21.13 51.32
N VAL A 365 7.13 -21.12 50.56
CA VAL A 365 7.16 -20.96 49.11
C VAL A 365 7.01 -19.48 48.78
N ARG A 366 8.02 -18.91 48.11
CA ARG A 366 8.01 -17.52 47.64
C ARG A 366 7.95 -17.48 46.13
N ILE A 367 7.23 -16.49 45.61
CA ILE A 367 7.22 -16.15 44.19
C ILE A 367 7.99 -14.84 44.06
N GLU A 368 9.08 -14.87 43.30
CA GLU A 368 9.93 -13.71 43.02
C GLU A 368 9.64 -13.16 41.60
N ASP A 369 9.82 -11.85 41.43
CA ASP A 369 9.72 -11.12 40.14
C ASP A 369 8.37 -11.19 39.41
N VAL A 370 7.27 -11.13 40.19
CA VAL A 370 5.89 -11.19 39.68
C VAL A 370 5.50 -9.88 38.99
N GLN A 371 5.35 -9.91 37.67
CA GLN A 371 4.62 -8.86 36.93
C GLN A 371 3.25 -9.31 36.41
N LYS A 372 3.11 -10.59 36.02
CA LYS A 372 1.84 -11.20 35.58
C LYS A 372 1.85 -12.72 35.82
N LEU A 373 1.32 -13.15 36.97
CA LEU A 373 1.05 -14.56 37.26
C LEU A 373 -0.46 -14.79 37.19
N TYR A 374 -0.93 -15.56 36.22
CA TYR A 374 -2.36 -15.79 36.00
C TYR A 374 -2.88 -16.99 36.80
N ILE A 375 -2.20 -18.13 36.71
CA ILE A 375 -2.44 -19.34 37.50
C ILE A 375 -1.11 -20.07 37.68
N SER A 376 -0.91 -20.67 38.84
CA SER A 376 0.21 -21.58 39.09
C SER A 376 -0.28 -22.71 39.98
N GLU A 377 -0.02 -23.94 39.58
CA GLU A 377 -0.16 -25.11 40.44
C GLU A 377 1.22 -25.53 40.94
N LEU A 378 1.31 -25.83 42.23
CA LEU A 378 2.52 -26.33 42.86
C LEU A 378 2.19 -27.58 43.65
N PHE A 379 2.89 -28.66 43.34
CA PHE A 379 2.83 -29.91 44.08
C PHE A 379 4.13 -30.08 44.87
N LEU A 380 4.01 -30.23 46.19
CA LEU A 380 5.10 -30.58 47.09
C LEU A 380 4.82 -31.97 47.62
N SER A 381 5.70 -32.93 47.32
CA SER A 381 5.60 -34.29 47.82
C SER A 381 6.51 -34.49 49.02
N PHE A 382 6.07 -35.30 49.97
CA PHE A 382 6.83 -35.67 51.16
C PHE A 382 6.62 -37.15 51.49
N ASN A 383 7.49 -37.71 52.34
CA ASN A 383 7.31 -39.07 52.82
C ASN A 383 6.41 -39.07 54.06
N PRO A 384 5.18 -39.61 54.02
CA PRO A 384 4.25 -39.60 55.14
C PRO A 384 4.72 -40.44 56.34
N ALA A 385 5.68 -41.36 56.14
CA ALA A 385 6.31 -42.08 57.25
C ALA A 385 7.29 -41.22 58.06
N CYS A 386 7.70 -40.06 57.53
CA CYS A 386 8.70 -39.19 58.13
C CYS A 386 8.18 -37.80 58.49
N LEU A 387 7.16 -37.30 57.78
CA LEU A 387 6.65 -35.94 57.90
C LEU A 387 5.12 -35.95 57.88
N GLU A 388 4.51 -35.03 58.63
CA GLU A 388 3.09 -34.72 58.57
C GLU A 388 2.90 -33.22 58.36
N VAL A 389 1.96 -32.84 57.50
CA VAL A 389 1.56 -31.45 57.30
C VAL A 389 0.52 -31.11 58.37
N LEU A 390 0.86 -30.13 59.21
CA LEU A 390 -0.01 -29.66 60.29
C LEU A 390 -0.98 -28.58 59.81
N GLU A 391 -0.51 -27.60 59.02
CA GLU A 391 -1.30 -26.48 58.50
C GLU A 391 -0.73 -25.95 57.16
N VAL A 392 -1.58 -25.33 56.33
CA VAL A 392 -1.16 -24.62 55.11
C VAL A 392 -1.67 -23.17 55.08
N GLY A 393 -0.79 -22.22 55.41
CA GLY A 393 -1.04 -20.77 55.37
C GLY A 393 -0.98 -20.14 53.96
N SER A 394 -1.28 -18.85 53.83
CA SER A 394 -1.08 -18.08 52.58
C SER A 394 -0.29 -16.81 52.85
N GLY A 395 0.65 -16.49 51.94
CA GLY A 395 1.38 -15.22 51.93
C GLY A 395 0.59 -14.07 51.28
N SER A 396 1.21 -12.89 51.22
CA SER A 396 0.58 -11.62 50.79
C SER A 396 0.28 -11.50 49.30
N VAL A 397 0.96 -12.26 48.41
CA VAL A 397 0.84 -12.12 46.95
C VAL A 397 -0.45 -12.76 46.39
N LEU A 398 -1.11 -13.64 47.15
CA LEU A 398 -2.23 -14.47 46.67
C LEU A 398 -3.49 -14.38 47.54
N SER A 399 -3.67 -13.30 48.32
CA SER A 399 -4.76 -13.16 49.31
C SER A 399 -6.17 -12.98 48.71
N GLY A 400 -6.35 -13.13 47.40
CA GLY A 400 -7.60 -12.87 46.66
C GLY A 400 -8.58 -14.05 46.53
N GLY A 401 -8.42 -15.13 47.29
CA GLY A 401 -9.43 -16.20 47.39
C GLY A 401 -9.48 -17.23 46.24
N LEU A 402 -8.43 -17.34 45.42
CA LEU A 402 -8.37 -18.23 44.23
C LEU A 402 -7.48 -19.48 44.40
N MET A 403 -7.19 -19.91 45.62
CA MET A 403 -6.36 -21.09 45.88
C MET A 403 -7.19 -22.18 46.60
N ALA A 404 -7.46 -23.29 45.91
CA ALA A 404 -7.84 -24.52 46.59
C ALA A 404 -6.58 -25.08 47.27
N LYS A 405 -6.64 -25.30 48.58
CA LYS A 405 -5.55 -25.90 49.36
C LYS A 405 -6.01 -27.26 49.86
N SER A 406 -5.22 -28.28 49.60
CA SER A 406 -5.40 -29.62 50.16
C SER A 406 -4.03 -30.24 50.42
N TYR A 407 -3.93 -31.02 51.48
CA TYR A 407 -2.76 -31.82 51.80
C TYR A 407 -3.22 -33.21 52.24
N ASP A 408 -2.42 -34.25 51.96
CA ASP A 408 -2.72 -35.63 52.28
C ASP A 408 -1.56 -36.27 53.05
N ASN A 409 -1.73 -36.42 54.37
CA ASN A 409 -0.72 -37.06 55.22
C ASN A 409 -0.70 -38.61 55.08
N ALA A 410 -1.60 -39.21 54.30
CA ALA A 410 -1.63 -40.66 54.10
C ALA A 410 -0.79 -41.10 52.89
N ASN A 411 -0.86 -40.35 51.78
CA ASN A 411 -0.23 -40.75 50.52
C ASN A 411 1.00 -39.90 50.12
N GLY A 412 1.25 -38.78 50.81
CA GLY A 412 2.34 -37.84 50.48
C GLY A 412 1.97 -36.90 49.33
#